data_AF-A0A354FP30-F1
#
_entry.id   AF-A0A354FP30-F1
#
_cell.length_a   1.000
_cell.length_b   1.000
_cell.length_c   1.000
_cell.angle_alpha   90.00
_cell.angle_beta   90.00
_cell.angle_gamma   90.00
#
_symmetry.space_group_name_H-M   'P 1'
#
loop_
_entity.id
_entity.type
_entity.pdbx_description
1 polymer ?
#
loop_
_entity_poly.entity_id
_entity_poly.type
_entity_poly.pdbx_seq_one_letter_code
_entity_poly.pdbx_strand_id
1 'polypeptide(L)'
;MRPIEYIGAAPVKKKRRSSFGGWLLVAFAVALGSFFLRPLIPFLRAQTDLTSPANVRESITTLEADGDFGSRLAAAALERTQAQVNYDGSYFKIDFPNGDIAPNRGKAEDLIVRAYRSLEIDLQV
;
A
#
# COMPACT_ATOMS: atom_id res chain seq x y z
N MET A 1 -6.52 -72.97 46.44
CA MET A 1 -5.75 -71.77 46.06
C MET A 1 -6.33 -70.60 46.84
N ARG A 2 -5.53 -69.91 47.67
CA ARG A 2 -5.99 -68.72 48.40
C ARG A 2 -5.95 -67.53 47.45
N PRO A 3 -7.06 -66.79 47.26
CA PRO A 3 -7.07 -65.62 46.39
C PRO A 3 -6.15 -64.55 47.00
N ILE A 4 -5.28 -63.99 46.16
CA ILE A 4 -4.37 -62.92 46.57
C ILE A 4 -5.21 -61.66 46.71
N GLU A 5 -5.54 -61.29 47.94
CA GLU A 5 -6.30 -60.08 48.24
C GLU A 5 -5.40 -58.87 48.02
N TYR A 6 -5.82 -57.98 47.12
CA TYR A 6 -5.04 -56.81 46.73
C TYR A 6 -5.16 -55.73 47.81
N ILE A 7 -4.10 -55.54 48.60
CA ILE A 7 -4.03 -54.50 49.64
C ILE A 7 -3.30 -53.28 49.06
N GLY A 8 -4.06 -52.38 48.44
CA GLY A 8 -3.53 -51.15 47.85
C GLY A 8 -4.63 -50.31 47.19
N ALA A 9 -4.34 -49.04 46.90
CA ALA A 9 -5.27 -48.17 46.18
C ALA A 9 -5.60 -48.77 44.80
N ALA A 10 -6.90 -48.81 44.44
CA ALA A 10 -7.35 -49.42 43.20
C ALA A 10 -6.61 -48.84 41.98
N PRO A 11 -6.09 -49.67 41.06
CA PRO A 11 -5.35 -49.17 39.91
C PRO A 11 -6.27 -48.35 39.00
N VAL A 12 -6.07 -47.03 38.98
CA VAL A 12 -6.83 -46.13 38.11
C VAL A 12 -6.19 -46.15 36.72
N LYS A 13 -6.96 -46.51 35.69
CA LYS A 13 -6.49 -46.44 34.30
C LYS A 13 -6.02 -45.01 33.99
N LYS A 14 -4.77 -44.85 33.54
CA LYS A 14 -4.26 -43.55 33.08
C LYS A 14 -5.17 -43.04 31.95
N LYS A 15 -5.88 -41.94 32.19
CA LYS A 15 -6.76 -41.32 31.21
C LYS A 15 -5.92 -40.84 30.03
N ARG A 16 -5.96 -41.56 28.91
CA ARG A 16 -5.31 -41.13 27.66
C ARG A 16 -5.96 -39.83 27.21
N ARG A 17 -5.22 -38.73 27.22
CA ARG A 17 -5.64 -37.47 26.59
C ARG A 17 -5.48 -37.66 25.08
N SER A 18 -6.54 -37.47 24.31
CA SER A 18 -6.42 -37.45 22.85
C SER A 18 -5.94 -36.07 22.40
N SER A 19 -4.87 -36.01 21.61
CA SER A 19 -4.39 -34.75 21.03
C SER A 19 -5.34 -34.19 19.97
N PHE A 20 -6.35 -34.98 19.56
CA PHE A 20 -7.29 -34.64 18.50
C PHE A 20 -8.12 -33.38 18.81
N GLY A 21 -8.55 -33.19 20.06
CA GLY A 21 -9.36 -32.02 20.44
C GLY A 21 -8.59 -30.71 20.32
N GLY A 22 -7.29 -30.71 20.63
CA GLY A 22 -6.45 -29.51 20.48
C GLY A 22 -6.27 -29.10 19.02
N TRP A 23 -6.00 -30.07 18.14
CA TRP A 23 -5.88 -29.81 16.70
C TRP A 23 -7.19 -29.35 16.06
N LEU A 24 -8.33 -29.83 16.57
CA LEU A 24 -9.66 -29.39 16.13
C LEU A 24 -9.91 -27.91 16.43
N LEU A 25 -9.51 -27.45 17.63
CA LEU A 25 -9.60 -26.03 18.00
C LEU A 25 -8.69 -25.15 17.15
N VAL A 26 -7.47 -25.61 16.84
CA VAL A 26 -6.55 -24.88 15.95
C VAL A 26 -7.14 -24.77 14.55
N ALA A 27 -7.64 -25.87 13.99
CA ALA A 27 -8.27 -25.88 12.67
C ALA A 27 -9.50 -24.95 12.63
N PHE A 28 -10.31 -24.95 13.69
CA PHE A 28 -11.47 -24.07 13.80
C PHE A 28 -11.06 -22.59 13.89
N ALA A 29 -10.03 -22.26 14.66
CA ALA A 29 -9.50 -20.89 14.75
C ALA A 29 -8.97 -20.37 13.41
N VAL A 30 -8.26 -21.21 12.64
CA VAL A 30 -7.78 -20.85 11.28
C VAL A 30 -8.95 -20.68 10.30
N ALA A 31 -9.93 -21.58 10.35
CA ALA A 31 -11.12 -21.49 9.50
C ALA A 31 -11.91 -20.22 9.79
N LEU A 32 -12.14 -19.91 11.07
CA LEU A 32 -12.87 -18.71 11.49
C LEU A 32 -12.10 -17.44 11.13
N GLY A 33 -10.80 -17.39 11.44
CA GLY A 33 -9.94 -16.26 11.09
C GLY A 33 -9.88 -16.01 9.58
N SER A 34 -9.71 -17.06 8.78
CA SER A 34 -9.70 -16.92 7.31
C SER A 34 -11.06 -16.50 6.75
N PHE A 35 -12.17 -16.99 7.31
CA PHE A 35 -13.51 -16.57 6.91
C PHE A 35 -13.75 -15.07 7.14
N PHE A 36 -13.31 -14.54 8.28
CA PHE A 36 -13.44 -13.11 8.61
C PHE A 36 -12.40 -12.21 7.92
N LEU A 37 -11.19 -12.70 7.64
CA LEU A 37 -10.13 -11.90 7.00
C LEU A 37 -10.25 -11.86 5.47
N ARG A 38 -10.73 -12.93 4.83
CA ARG A 38 -10.94 -13.03 3.37
C ARG A 38 -11.67 -11.85 2.74
N PRO A 39 -12.81 -11.35 3.28
CA PRO A 39 -13.50 -10.20 2.69
C PRO A 39 -12.70 -8.89 2.79
N LEU A 40 -11.73 -8.79 3.71
CA LEU A 40 -10.90 -7.59 3.89
C LEU A 40 -9.71 -7.52 2.91
N ILE A 41 -9.23 -8.67 2.42
CA ILE A 41 -8.08 -8.76 1.50
C ILE A 41 -8.23 -7.86 0.25
N PRO A 42 -9.37 -7.87 -0.49
CA PRO A 42 -9.49 -7.02 -1.68
C PRO A 42 -9.44 -5.53 -1.34
N PHE A 43 -9.96 -5.12 -0.18
CA PHE A 43 -9.87 -3.72 0.27
C PHE A 43 -8.42 -3.30 0.54
N LEU A 44 -7.65 -4.16 1.22
CA LEU A 44 -6.24 -3.88 1.49
C LEU A 44 -5.41 -3.81 0.19
N ARG A 45 -5.69 -4.69 -0.78
CA ARG A 45 -5.02 -4.66 -2.09
C ARG A 45 -5.36 -3.40 -2.88
N ALA A 46 -6.63 -2.99 -2.88
CA ALA A 46 -7.05 -1.78 -3.59
C ALA A 46 -6.32 -0.53 -3.08
N GLN A 47 -6.06 -0.42 -1.77
CA GLN A 47 -5.30 0.70 -1.22
C GLN A 47 -3.82 0.68 -1.66
N THR A 48 -3.20 -0.50 -1.70
CA THR A 48 -1.80 -0.61 -2.12
C THR A 48 -1.62 -0.39 -3.61
N ASP A 49 -2.58 -0.83 -4.43
CA ASP A 49 -2.51 -0.70 -5.88
C ASP A 49 -2.61 0.77 -6.30
N LEU A 50 -3.55 1.55 -5.74
CA LEU A 50 -3.71 2.96 -6.11
C LEU A 50 -2.47 3.84 -5.85
N THR A 51 -1.53 3.41 -5.02
CA THR A 51 -0.38 4.21 -4.58
C THR A 51 0.97 3.62 -4.99
N SER A 52 0.96 2.53 -5.78
CA SER A 52 2.19 1.86 -6.19
C SER A 52 2.95 2.65 -7.27
N PRO A 53 4.30 2.77 -7.18
CA PRO A 53 5.12 3.35 -8.25
C PRO A 53 4.95 2.65 -9.60
N ALA A 54 4.61 1.36 -9.61
CA ALA A 54 4.33 0.62 -10.84
C ALA A 54 3.10 1.17 -11.55
N ASN A 55 2.03 1.46 -10.81
CA ASN A 55 0.77 1.93 -11.36
C ASN A 55 0.87 3.37 -11.86
N VAL A 56 1.71 4.20 -11.23
CA VAL A 56 2.02 5.55 -11.75
C VAL A 56 2.70 5.45 -13.12
N ARG A 57 3.69 4.56 -13.26
CA ARG A 57 4.39 4.36 -14.54
C ARG A 57 3.45 3.84 -15.62
N GLU A 58 2.60 2.87 -15.29
CA GLU A 58 1.59 2.36 -16.21
C GLU A 58 0.61 3.46 -16.66
N SER A 59 0.16 4.30 -15.71
CA SER A 59 -0.70 5.43 -16.02
C SER A 59 -0.03 6.45 -16.94
N ILE A 60 1.25 6.78 -16.68
CA ILE A 60 2.05 7.66 -17.55
C ILE A 60 2.09 7.08 -18.97
N THR A 61 2.44 5.80 -19.14
CA THR A 61 2.52 5.18 -20.47
C THR A 61 1.19 5.16 -21.21
N THR A 62 0.08 5.01 -20.48
CA THR A 62 -1.27 5.01 -21.06
C THR A 62 -1.68 6.40 -21.52
N LEU A 63 -1.39 7.43 -20.72
CA LEU A 63 -1.66 8.83 -21.05
C LEU A 63 -0.79 9.31 -22.22
N GLU A 64 0.49 8.93 -22.25
CA GLU A 64 1.38 9.23 -23.38
C GLU A 64 0.88 8.60 -24.68
N ALA A 65 0.27 7.41 -24.61
CA ALA A 65 -0.29 6.73 -25.77
C ALA A 65 -1.58 7.39 -26.32
N ASP A 66 -2.39 8.02 -25.47
CA ASP A 66 -3.59 8.77 -25.91
C ASP A 66 -3.20 10.04 -26.70
N GLY A 67 -2.16 10.73 -26.22
CA GLY A 67 -1.45 11.77 -26.98
C GLY A 67 -2.16 13.12 -27.10
N ASP A 68 -3.40 13.27 -26.59
CA ASP A 68 -4.06 14.57 -26.51
C ASP A 68 -3.34 15.50 -25.53
N PHE A 69 -3.61 16.81 -25.61
CA PHE A 69 -2.94 17.79 -24.75
C PHE A 69 -3.18 17.52 -23.25
N GLY A 70 -4.41 17.17 -22.88
CA GLY A 70 -4.77 16.86 -21.50
C GLY A 70 -4.01 15.65 -20.98
N SER A 71 -3.93 14.57 -21.76
CA SER A 71 -3.16 13.39 -21.39
C SER A 71 -1.66 13.66 -21.29
N ARG A 72 -1.09 14.44 -22.22
CA ARG A 72 0.32 14.86 -22.14
C ARG A 72 0.62 15.69 -20.89
N LEU A 73 -0.28 16.60 -20.52
CA LEU A 73 -0.15 17.41 -19.31
C LEU A 73 -0.29 16.56 -18.04
N ALA A 74 -1.24 15.62 -18.03
CA ALA A 74 -1.43 14.69 -16.93
C ALA A 74 -0.21 13.76 -16.76
N ALA A 75 0.35 13.25 -17.86
CA ALA A 75 1.57 12.46 -17.86
C ALA A 75 2.76 13.24 -17.29
N ALA A 76 2.98 14.47 -17.77
CA ALA A 76 4.05 15.36 -17.25
C ALA A 76 3.89 15.67 -15.75
N ALA A 77 2.65 15.91 -15.30
CA ALA A 77 2.36 16.13 -13.89
C ALA A 77 2.65 14.89 -13.03
N LEU A 78 2.25 13.70 -13.50
CA LEU A 78 2.55 12.44 -12.82
C LEU A 78 4.04 12.16 -12.78
N GLU A 79 4.77 12.35 -13.88
CA GLU A 79 6.22 12.20 -13.92
C GLU A 79 6.89 13.14 -12.89
N ARG A 80 6.41 14.38 -12.78
CA ARG A 80 6.91 15.35 -11.82
C ARG A 80 6.76 14.89 -10.37
N THR A 81 5.74 14.09 -10.03
CA THR A 81 5.57 13.53 -8.67
C THR A 81 6.65 12.53 -8.28
N GLN A 82 7.38 11.96 -9.25
CA GLN A 82 8.46 11.01 -9.01
C GLN A 82 9.74 11.69 -8.51
N ALA A 83 9.87 13.00 -8.71
CA ALA A 83 11.00 13.75 -8.18
C ALA A 83 10.79 14.11 -6.70
N GLN A 84 11.85 13.96 -5.90
CA GLN A 84 11.81 14.27 -4.48
C GLN A 84 11.73 15.79 -4.25
N VAL A 85 10.64 16.25 -3.64
CA VAL A 85 10.39 17.65 -3.34
C VAL A 85 10.01 17.81 -1.88
N ASN A 86 10.64 18.78 -1.22
CA ASN A 86 10.22 19.21 0.10
C ASN A 86 9.14 20.28 -0.04
N TYR A 87 8.01 20.06 0.63
CA TYR A 87 6.95 21.06 0.68
C TYR A 87 7.47 22.32 1.39
N ASP A 88 7.50 23.44 0.67
CA ASP A 88 7.99 24.73 1.18
C ASP A 88 6.98 25.82 0.82
N GLY A 89 6.27 26.34 1.82
CA GLY A 89 5.28 27.41 1.66
C GLY A 89 5.86 28.82 1.70
N SER A 90 7.18 28.96 1.76
CA SER A 90 7.86 30.26 1.80
C SER A 90 7.73 31.00 0.46
N TYR A 91 7.76 32.33 0.53
CA TYR A 91 7.81 33.15 -0.68
C TYR A 91 9.26 33.33 -1.14
N PHE A 92 9.48 33.18 -2.45
CA PHE A 92 10.77 33.35 -3.09
C PHE A 92 10.71 34.48 -4.11
N LYS A 93 11.79 35.24 -4.21
CA LYS A 93 12.01 36.11 -5.36
C LYS A 93 12.56 35.25 -6.49
N ILE A 94 11.88 35.28 -7.63
CA ILE A 94 12.27 34.59 -8.86
C ILE A 94 12.34 35.61 -9.99
N ASP A 95 13.06 35.28 -11.05
CA ASP A 95 13.10 36.10 -12.27
C ASP A 95 11.76 36.04 -13.02
N PHE A 96 11.57 36.95 -13.96
CA PHE A 96 10.40 36.94 -14.85
C PHE A 96 10.83 37.32 -16.27
N PRO A 97 10.38 36.59 -17.31
CA PRO A 97 9.65 35.31 -17.25
C PRO A 97 10.59 34.12 -16.94
N ASN A 98 10.05 32.90 -16.92
CA ASN A 98 10.79 31.66 -16.68
C ASN A 98 11.49 31.54 -15.31
N GLY A 99 11.17 32.40 -14.34
CA GLY A 99 11.68 32.21 -12.99
C GLY A 99 11.15 30.93 -12.38
N ASP A 100 12.00 30.27 -11.58
CA ASP A 100 11.63 29.09 -10.82
C ASP A 100 12.35 29.11 -9.47
N ILE A 101 11.78 28.41 -8.50
CA ILE A 101 12.41 28.14 -7.22
C ILE A 101 13.36 26.95 -7.35
N ALA A 102 14.05 26.61 -6.25
CA ALA A 102 14.93 25.44 -6.23
C ALA A 102 14.17 24.15 -6.64
N PRO A 103 14.80 23.23 -7.40
CA PRO A 103 14.12 22.08 -7.99
C PRO A 103 13.54 21.10 -6.94
N ASN A 104 14.19 21.00 -5.78
CA ASN A 104 13.82 20.14 -4.66
C ASN A 104 12.85 20.78 -3.67
N ARG A 105 12.26 21.94 -4.00
CA ARG A 105 11.30 22.66 -3.16
C ARG A 105 10.09 23.09 -3.97
N GLY A 106 8.99 23.31 -3.27
CA GLY A 106 7.77 23.87 -3.84
C GLY A 106 6.51 23.28 -3.25
N LYS A 107 5.39 23.78 -3.74
CA LYS A 107 4.03 23.35 -3.41
C LYS A 107 3.29 22.90 -4.67
N ALA A 108 1.99 22.67 -4.56
CA ALA A 108 1.20 22.10 -5.65
C ALA A 108 1.23 22.97 -6.91
N GLU A 109 1.26 24.29 -6.76
CA GLU A 109 1.28 25.25 -7.85
C GLU A 109 2.59 25.17 -8.65
N ASP A 110 3.73 24.95 -7.99
CA ASP A 110 5.02 24.79 -8.67
C ASP A 110 5.05 23.51 -9.51
N LEU A 111 4.37 22.44 -9.05
CA LEU A 111 4.19 21.22 -9.86
C LEU A 111 3.39 21.53 -11.12
N ILE A 112 2.27 22.26 -11.01
CA ILE A 112 1.43 22.63 -12.16
C ILE A 112 2.24 23.46 -13.15
N VAL A 113 2.89 24.53 -12.71
CA VAL A 113 3.70 25.40 -13.58
C VAL A 113 4.79 24.60 -14.30
N ARG A 114 5.51 23.71 -13.59
CA ARG A 114 6.55 22.88 -14.19
C ARG A 114 6.00 21.86 -15.20
N ALA A 115 4.81 21.30 -14.97
CA ALA A 115 4.15 20.40 -15.91
C ALA A 115 3.71 21.11 -17.20
N TYR A 116 3.28 22.37 -17.12
CA TYR A 116 3.04 23.17 -18.33
C TYR A 116 4.35 23.50 -19.05
N ARG A 117 5.41 23.84 -18.32
CA ARG A 117 6.73 24.16 -18.90
C ARG A 117 7.38 22.99 -19.62
N SER A 118 7.18 21.75 -19.16
CA SER A 118 7.64 20.57 -19.91
C SER A 118 6.92 20.39 -21.25
N LEU A 119 5.80 21.09 -21.46
CA LEU A 119 5.10 21.18 -22.74
C LEU A 119 5.36 22.51 -23.47
N GLU A 120 6.44 23.21 -23.10
CA GLU A 120 6.87 24.49 -23.69
C GLU A 120 5.88 25.66 -23.47
N ILE A 121 5.03 25.55 -22.44
CA ILE A 121 4.07 26.60 -22.06
C ILE A 121 4.48 27.19 -20.71
N ASP A 122 4.80 28.48 -20.68
CA ASP A 122 5.00 29.21 -19.42
C ASP A 122 3.71 29.96 -19.05
N LEU A 123 3.27 29.79 -17.80
CA LEU A 123 2.07 30.47 -17.28
C LEU A 123 2.38 31.89 -16.78
N GLN A 124 3.65 32.28 -16.76
CA GLN A 124 4.09 33.64 -16.48
C GLN A 124 3.89 34.51 -17.73
N VAL A 125 2.82 35.31 -17.75
CA VAL A 125 2.47 36.22 -18.86
C VAL A 125 2.33 37.66 -18.39
#